data_AF-N6SYW2-F1
#
_entry.id   AF-N6SYW2-F1
#
_cell.length_a   1.000
_cell.length_b   1.000
_cell.length_c   1.000
_cell.angle_alpha   90.00
_cell.angle_beta   90.00
_cell.angle_gamma   90.00
#
_symmetry.space_group_name_H-M   'P 1'
#
loop_
_entity.id
_entity.type
_entity.pdbx_description
1 polymer ?
#
loop_
_entity_poly.entity_id
_entity_poly.type
_entity_poly.pdbx_seq_one_letter_code
_entity_poly.pdbx_strand_id
1 'polypeptide(L)'
;MRTSASYSPVCFSAMAVVSTGFIIFDLCLIVGAAFLAVLIYFKHSYRYWKVKRVPYLEPTFPLGNDEYFFTKSATFAGEAKSWYDQLKAGGHKFGGVWSFSRKALVLVDPDYIRDVLTQDFHHFANRDIFVNEKFDPEGSHLFNVRNAHWKPLRQKLTPTFTSGKMRMMFESVMRCCDHLVDHLKECAETGENIDSREKVGLETGEFFWISNHCKPESNAMDLRGAKRPSSYDSRKIHSNPDTGLFFTDFAICALTKRKTPNCRSAEKNYSFKSEIWQTLSCFTTDVIGSVAFGVDCNSFSKEESDFRKYGKLFFRPNLLDYIRLLFLKSFPDLARKLRLKLGNTRRTKFFSDMVKQTIDHRTQFKVTRPDFLQLLINMNLENDGKETLSFDQIVANTILFFVAGFDTSSTAMNFALFELARNPDLQEKARQEVLQVMARNDGKITYPGLQEMTYVKQVLDESMRMYPPGLTLSRVCTKDYKLRNTDIVIEKGTSVVISTLGLGRDPEYFPDPQRFDPDRFSAEEKAKRHPYVHIPFGEGPRNCIGLRFGVMQSKIGLARVLSNFRLTVSPKTKLPITLDKKLFMLKANETIYWKAEKL
;
A
#
# COMPACT_ATOMS: atom_id res chain seq x y z
N MET A 1 -65.45 -45.75 35.02
CA MET A 1 -65.70 -44.96 33.80
C MET A 1 -64.58 -43.92 33.66
N ARG A 2 -63.61 -44.15 32.78
CA ARG A 2 -62.57 -43.19 32.41
C ARG A 2 -63.04 -42.46 31.15
N THR A 3 -63.33 -41.17 31.23
CA THR A 3 -63.60 -40.31 30.06
C THR A 3 -62.29 -39.62 29.67
N SER A 4 -61.56 -40.19 28.71
CA SER A 4 -60.45 -39.52 28.04
C SER A 4 -61.01 -38.48 27.07
N ALA A 5 -60.91 -37.20 27.41
CA ALA A 5 -61.20 -36.11 26.49
C ALA A 5 -60.08 -36.04 25.43
N SER A 6 -60.37 -36.48 24.21
CA SER A 6 -59.51 -36.29 23.04
C SER A 6 -59.58 -34.82 22.60
N TYR A 7 -58.61 -34.02 23.01
CA TYR A 7 -58.42 -32.69 22.42
C TYR A 7 -57.99 -32.85 20.96
N SER A 8 -58.78 -32.30 20.03
CA SER A 8 -58.53 -32.38 18.58
C SER A 8 -57.23 -31.63 18.21
N PRO A 9 -56.32 -32.25 17.42
CA PRO A 9 -55.07 -31.61 16.97
C PRO A 9 -55.29 -30.34 16.13
N VAL A 10 -56.52 -30.11 15.64
CA VAL A 10 -56.89 -28.93 14.85
C VAL A 10 -56.85 -27.64 15.68
N CYS A 11 -57.29 -27.68 16.95
CA CYS A 11 -57.32 -26.49 17.83
C CYS A 11 -55.91 -26.00 18.20
N PHE A 12 -54.96 -26.93 18.41
CA PHE A 12 -53.56 -26.57 18.66
C PHE A 12 -52.91 -25.93 17.43
N SER A 13 -53.23 -26.40 16.22
CA SER A 13 -52.71 -25.80 14.98
C SER A 13 -53.26 -24.39 14.74
N ALA A 14 -54.55 -24.16 15.00
CA ALA A 14 -55.20 -22.87 14.79
C ALA A 14 -54.69 -21.80 15.78
N MET A 15 -54.51 -22.16 17.06
CA MET A 15 -53.92 -21.25 18.05
C MET A 15 -52.44 -20.93 17.74
N ALA A 16 -51.67 -21.90 17.23
CA ALA A 16 -50.29 -21.67 16.79
C ALA A 16 -50.21 -20.72 15.58
N VAL A 17 -51.13 -20.82 14.62
CA VAL A 17 -51.20 -19.93 13.45
C VAL A 17 -51.61 -18.49 13.84
N VAL A 18 -52.55 -18.33 14.77
CA VAL A 18 -52.99 -17.01 15.24
C VAL A 18 -51.87 -16.31 16.04
N SER A 19 -51.21 -17.03 16.95
CA SER A 19 -50.09 -16.50 17.75
C SER A 19 -48.86 -16.16 16.91
N THR A 20 -48.53 -16.97 15.89
CA THR A 20 -47.45 -16.65 14.94
C THR A 20 -47.79 -15.44 14.08
N GLY A 21 -49.06 -15.24 13.70
CA GLY A 21 -49.52 -14.04 12.98
C GLY A 21 -49.31 -12.73 13.77
N PHE A 22 -49.59 -12.72 15.08
CA PHE A 22 -49.33 -11.57 15.94
C PHE A 22 -47.84 -11.27 16.09
N ILE A 23 -47.00 -12.31 16.25
CA ILE A 23 -45.54 -12.13 16.34
C ILE A 23 -44.98 -11.53 15.04
N ILE A 24 -45.46 -11.99 13.87
CA ILE A 24 -45.03 -11.45 12.57
C ILE A 24 -45.47 -9.98 12.44
N PHE A 25 -46.70 -9.65 12.84
CA PHE A 25 -47.20 -8.28 12.81
C PHE A 25 -46.39 -7.34 13.73
N ASP A 26 -46.11 -7.75 14.96
CA ASP A 26 -45.30 -6.99 15.91
C ASP A 26 -43.86 -6.82 15.41
N LEU A 27 -43.26 -7.86 14.83
CA LEU A 27 -41.95 -7.78 14.18
C LEU A 27 -41.96 -6.79 13.00
N CYS A 28 -43.00 -6.80 12.17
CA CYS A 28 -43.17 -5.85 11.08
C CYS A 28 -43.30 -4.40 11.59
N LEU A 29 -44.03 -4.17 12.68
CA LEU A 29 -44.15 -2.84 13.30
C LEU A 29 -42.80 -2.37 13.87
N ILE A 30 -42.07 -3.24 14.56
CA ILE A 30 -40.75 -2.91 15.12
C ILE A 30 -39.76 -2.58 13.99
N VAL A 31 -39.73 -3.41 12.93
CA VAL A 31 -38.87 -3.17 11.76
C VAL A 31 -39.27 -1.87 11.05
N GLY A 32 -40.57 -1.62 10.88
CA GLY A 32 -41.09 -0.39 10.29
C GLY A 32 -40.72 0.86 11.10
N ALA A 33 -40.87 0.81 12.42
CA ALA A 33 -40.50 1.90 13.32
C ALA A 33 -38.98 2.14 13.32
N ALA A 34 -38.17 1.07 13.33
CA ALA A 34 -36.72 1.16 13.23
C ALA A 34 -36.28 1.77 11.89
N PHE A 35 -36.90 1.37 10.78
CA PHE A 35 -36.64 1.94 9.46
C PHE A 35 -36.99 3.43 9.41
N LEU A 36 -38.15 3.82 9.95
CA LEU A 36 -38.55 5.23 10.03
C LEU A 36 -37.57 6.05 10.89
N ALA A 37 -37.14 5.52 12.03
CA ALA A 37 -36.14 6.16 12.89
C ALA A 37 -34.81 6.37 12.15
N VAL A 38 -34.38 5.39 11.34
CA VAL A 38 -33.20 5.52 10.48
C VAL A 38 -33.42 6.64 9.44
N LEU A 39 -34.55 6.67 8.74
CA LEU A 39 -34.84 7.74 7.77
C LEU A 39 -34.82 9.14 8.41
N ILE A 40 -35.42 9.28 9.60
CA ILE A 40 -35.41 10.54 10.37
C ILE A 40 -33.99 10.93 10.76
N TYR A 41 -33.18 9.98 11.25
CA TYR A 41 -31.79 10.22 11.59
C TYR A 41 -30.97 10.71 10.40
N PHE A 42 -31.09 10.06 9.24
CA PHE A 42 -30.41 10.48 8.01
C PHE A 42 -30.85 11.86 7.54
N LYS A 43 -32.17 12.10 7.51
CA LYS A 43 -32.73 13.41 7.14
C LYS A 43 -32.26 14.51 8.08
N HIS A 44 -32.12 14.23 9.37
CA HIS A 44 -31.57 15.18 10.33
C HIS A 44 -30.07 15.42 10.09
N SER A 45 -29.28 14.35 9.88
CA SER A 45 -27.84 14.45 9.61
C SER A 45 -27.55 15.26 8.34
N TYR A 46 -28.30 15.04 7.26
CA TYR A 46 -28.12 15.73 5.97
C TYR A 46 -28.53 17.20 5.98
N ARG A 47 -29.17 17.69 7.04
CA ARG A 47 -29.44 19.12 7.23
C ARG A 47 -28.29 19.86 7.90
N TYR A 48 -27.29 19.16 8.42
CA TYR A 48 -26.25 19.74 9.28
C TYR A 48 -25.53 20.93 8.63
N TRP A 49 -24.93 20.75 7.45
CA TRP A 49 -24.16 21.82 6.80
C TRP A 49 -25.03 23.01 6.38
N LYS A 50 -26.28 22.74 5.95
CA LYS A 50 -27.29 23.76 5.68
C LYS A 50 -27.61 24.61 6.91
N VAL A 51 -27.82 23.97 8.07
CA VAL A 51 -28.09 24.68 9.34
C VAL A 51 -26.87 25.49 9.78
N LYS A 52 -25.66 24.97 9.57
CA LYS A 52 -24.40 25.66 9.88
C LYS A 52 -24.02 26.75 8.86
N ARG A 53 -24.81 26.94 7.80
CA ARG A 53 -24.56 27.91 6.72
C ARG A 53 -23.17 27.73 6.09
N VAL A 54 -22.71 26.49 5.98
CA VAL A 54 -21.46 26.11 5.32
C VAL A 54 -21.82 25.66 3.90
N PRO A 55 -21.12 26.09 2.84
CA PRO A 55 -21.31 25.53 1.49
C PRO A 55 -21.15 24.01 1.52
N TYR A 56 -21.99 23.26 0.79
CA TYR A 56 -21.95 21.79 0.83
C TYR A 56 -22.39 21.18 -0.49
N LEU A 57 -22.03 19.90 -0.70
CA LEU A 57 -22.52 19.10 -1.82
C LEU A 57 -23.75 18.33 -1.40
N GLU A 58 -24.83 18.39 -2.19
CA GLU A 58 -26.11 17.76 -1.86
C GLU A 58 -25.95 16.24 -1.66
N PRO A 59 -26.33 15.69 -0.48
CA PRO A 59 -26.17 14.27 -0.19
C PRO A 59 -27.31 13.43 -0.76
N THR A 60 -27.00 12.19 -1.13
CA THR A 60 -27.97 11.18 -1.59
C THR A 60 -28.20 10.12 -0.51
N PHE A 61 -29.46 9.79 -0.20
CA PHE A 61 -29.73 8.73 0.77
C PHE A 61 -29.51 7.34 0.14
N PRO A 62 -28.88 6.38 0.85
CA PRO A 62 -28.29 6.47 2.20
C PRO A 62 -26.79 6.81 2.22
N LEU A 63 -26.17 7.05 1.06
CA LEU A 63 -24.70 7.06 0.92
C LEU A 63 -24.04 8.40 1.19
N GLY A 64 -24.81 9.47 1.32
CA GLY A 64 -24.31 10.83 1.36
C GLY A 64 -23.75 11.21 0.00
N ASN A 65 -22.49 11.60 -0.02
CA ASN A 65 -21.72 11.90 -1.21
C ASN A 65 -20.76 10.76 -1.60
N ASP A 66 -20.86 9.59 -0.93
CA ASP A 66 -20.07 8.39 -1.28
C ASP A 66 -20.69 7.67 -2.49
N GLU A 67 -20.26 8.03 -3.70
CA GLU A 67 -20.68 7.37 -4.94
C GLU A 67 -19.77 6.18 -5.29
N TYR A 68 -18.55 6.15 -4.75
CA TYR A 68 -17.46 5.26 -5.15
C TYR A 68 -17.82 3.76 -5.17
N PHE A 69 -18.28 3.22 -4.04
CA PHE A 69 -18.42 1.77 -3.87
C PHE A 69 -19.66 1.17 -4.54
N PHE A 70 -20.66 1.99 -4.85
CA PHE A 70 -21.96 1.52 -5.36
C PHE A 70 -22.10 1.70 -6.87
N THR A 71 -21.55 2.78 -7.42
CA THR A 71 -21.64 3.05 -8.86
C THR A 71 -20.50 2.42 -9.66
N LYS A 72 -19.44 1.91 -8.99
CA LYS A 72 -18.17 1.49 -9.62
C LYS A 72 -17.60 2.56 -10.57
N SER A 73 -17.98 3.83 -10.40
CA SER A 73 -17.76 4.90 -11.39
C SER A 73 -16.55 5.77 -11.08
N ALA A 74 -16.05 5.79 -9.83
CA ALA A 74 -14.91 6.58 -9.36
C ALA A 74 -13.88 5.73 -8.60
N THR A 75 -12.78 6.32 -8.10
CA THR A 75 -11.91 5.78 -7.02
C THR A 75 -12.19 6.56 -5.73
N PHE A 76 -11.78 6.08 -4.54
CA PHE A 76 -11.82 6.95 -3.34
C PHE A 76 -11.01 8.26 -3.56
N ALA A 77 -9.93 8.19 -4.36
CA ALA A 77 -9.22 9.39 -4.81
C ALA A 77 -10.07 10.28 -5.70
N GLY A 78 -10.70 9.67 -6.70
CA GLY A 78 -11.54 10.35 -7.68
C GLY A 78 -12.73 11.02 -7.02
N GLU A 79 -13.26 10.41 -5.96
CA GLU A 79 -14.33 10.95 -5.13
C GLU A 79 -13.88 12.19 -4.34
N ALA A 80 -12.79 12.08 -3.57
CA ALA A 80 -12.23 13.24 -2.86
C ALA A 80 -11.82 14.38 -3.81
N LYS A 81 -11.30 14.04 -5.01
CA LYS A 81 -11.03 15.01 -6.08
C LYS A 81 -12.30 15.62 -6.64
N SER A 82 -13.34 14.83 -6.89
CA SER A 82 -14.63 15.32 -7.39
C SER A 82 -15.24 16.32 -6.41
N TRP A 83 -15.19 16.03 -5.10
CA TRP A 83 -15.65 16.97 -4.09
C TRP A 83 -14.86 18.28 -4.11
N TYR A 84 -13.53 18.18 -4.21
CA TYR A 84 -12.65 19.34 -4.34
C TYR A 84 -13.00 20.18 -5.58
N ASP A 85 -13.13 19.56 -6.74
CA ASP A 85 -13.40 20.24 -8.02
C ASP A 85 -14.76 20.96 -7.99
N GLN A 86 -15.81 20.29 -7.49
CA GLN A 86 -17.16 20.87 -7.39
C GLN A 86 -17.21 22.06 -6.44
N LEU A 87 -16.58 21.95 -5.27
CA LEU A 87 -16.51 23.05 -4.30
C LEU A 87 -15.70 24.23 -4.86
N LYS A 88 -14.58 23.95 -5.53
CA LYS A 88 -13.75 24.98 -6.13
C LYS A 88 -14.46 25.68 -7.29
N ALA A 89 -15.16 24.94 -8.15
CA ALA A 89 -15.98 25.51 -9.23
C ALA A 89 -17.10 26.42 -8.70
N GLY A 90 -17.64 26.11 -7.50
CA GLY A 90 -18.56 26.99 -6.78
C GLY A 90 -17.91 28.21 -6.11
N GLY A 91 -16.60 28.41 -6.26
CA GLY A 91 -15.85 29.50 -5.62
C GLY A 91 -15.64 29.30 -4.11
N HIS A 92 -15.81 28.08 -3.60
CA HIS A 92 -15.72 27.79 -2.17
C HIS A 92 -14.31 27.35 -1.75
N LYS A 93 -13.82 27.93 -0.65
CA LYS A 93 -12.52 27.60 -0.03
C LYS A 93 -12.53 26.33 0.82
N PHE A 94 -13.73 25.89 1.19
CA PHE A 94 -14.02 24.66 1.91
C PHE A 94 -15.51 24.34 1.72
N GLY A 95 -15.91 23.11 1.99
CA GLY A 95 -17.32 22.75 1.98
C GLY A 95 -17.63 21.44 2.65
N GLY A 96 -18.89 21.28 3.03
CA GLY A 96 -19.42 20.10 3.69
C GLY A 96 -19.74 18.98 2.71
N VAL A 97 -19.42 17.76 3.13
CA VAL A 97 -19.87 16.52 2.51
C VAL A 97 -20.35 15.56 3.60
N TRP A 98 -20.99 14.48 3.20
CA TRP A 98 -21.36 13.35 4.03
C TRP A 98 -20.78 12.08 3.45
N SER A 99 -20.06 11.32 4.26
CA SER A 99 -19.75 9.92 3.96
C SER A 99 -20.74 9.08 4.74
N PHE A 100 -21.65 8.40 4.03
CA PHE A 100 -22.82 7.75 4.62
C PHE A 100 -23.65 8.75 5.45
N SER A 101 -23.82 8.55 6.76
CA SER A 101 -24.49 9.50 7.66
C SER A 101 -23.53 10.53 8.28
N ARG A 102 -22.22 10.41 8.04
CA ARG A 102 -21.19 11.14 8.77
C ARG A 102 -20.77 12.41 8.04
N LYS A 103 -20.86 13.55 8.72
CA LYS A 103 -20.36 14.84 8.23
C LYS A 103 -18.83 14.89 8.12
N ALA A 104 -18.33 15.45 7.03
CA ALA A 104 -16.92 15.80 6.82
C ALA A 104 -16.80 17.16 6.15
N LEU A 105 -15.72 17.89 6.44
CA LEU A 105 -15.39 19.17 5.82
C LEU A 105 -14.23 18.95 4.84
N VAL A 106 -14.46 19.23 3.56
CA VAL A 106 -13.42 19.23 2.53
C VAL A 106 -12.73 20.59 2.51
N LEU A 107 -11.41 20.60 2.59
CA LEU A 107 -10.60 21.81 2.44
C LEU A 107 -10.13 21.95 0.99
N VAL A 108 -10.34 23.13 0.42
CA VAL A 108 -9.91 23.49 -0.94
C VAL A 108 -8.73 24.47 -0.88
N ASP A 109 -8.82 25.48 -0.02
CA ASP A 109 -7.81 26.54 0.09
C ASP A 109 -6.57 26.07 0.90
N PRO A 110 -5.34 26.21 0.35
CA PRO A 110 -4.10 25.75 0.97
C PRO A 110 -3.79 26.35 2.35
N ASP A 111 -4.32 27.53 2.66
CA ASP A 111 -4.12 28.14 3.97
C ASP A 111 -4.86 27.38 5.08
N TYR A 112 -6.12 26.99 4.85
CA TYR A 112 -6.85 26.16 5.83
C TYR A 112 -6.20 24.79 5.98
N ILE A 113 -5.60 24.27 4.90
CA ILE A 113 -4.83 23.02 4.94
C ILE A 113 -3.61 23.18 5.83
N ARG A 114 -2.85 24.27 5.70
CA ARG A 114 -1.72 24.60 6.57
C ARG A 114 -2.15 24.68 8.02
N ASP A 115 -3.27 25.33 8.29
CA ASP A 115 -3.75 25.53 9.65
C ASP A 115 -4.12 24.17 10.28
N VAL A 116 -4.85 23.31 9.58
CA VAL A 116 -5.23 21.97 10.06
C VAL A 116 -4.03 21.02 10.20
N LEU A 117 -3.08 21.04 9.27
CA LEU A 117 -1.96 20.10 9.28
C LEU A 117 -0.83 20.51 10.22
N THR A 118 -0.63 21.82 10.43
CA THR A 118 0.57 22.35 11.08
C THR A 118 0.27 23.39 12.16
N GLN A 119 -0.33 24.55 11.84
CA GLN A 119 -0.46 25.67 12.80
C GLN A 119 -1.34 25.29 14.00
N ASP A 120 -2.53 24.78 13.72
CA ASP A 120 -3.53 24.41 14.72
C ASP A 120 -3.63 22.89 14.89
N PHE A 121 -2.54 22.17 14.62
CA PHE A 121 -2.49 20.70 14.65
C PHE A 121 -3.03 20.09 15.95
N HIS A 122 -2.91 20.78 17.07
CA HIS A 122 -3.42 20.34 18.37
C HIS A 122 -4.96 20.18 18.42
N HIS A 123 -5.71 20.87 17.55
CA HIS A 123 -7.14 20.64 17.33
C HIS A 123 -7.40 19.44 16.42
N PHE A 124 -6.45 19.04 15.59
CA PHE A 124 -6.61 18.05 14.52
C PHE A 124 -5.68 16.86 14.67
N ALA A 125 -5.25 16.55 15.90
CA ALA A 125 -4.16 15.60 16.14
C ALA A 125 -4.50 14.13 15.85
N ASN A 126 -5.72 13.80 15.40
CA ASN A 126 -6.16 12.42 15.12
C ASN A 126 -6.51 12.23 13.65
N ARG A 127 -6.32 11.01 13.14
CA ARG A 127 -6.79 10.59 11.80
C ARG A 127 -8.18 9.98 11.88
N ASP A 128 -8.77 9.78 10.71
CA ASP A 128 -10.18 9.45 10.57
C ASP A 128 -10.52 7.95 10.59
N ILE A 129 -9.66 7.16 11.22
CA ILE A 129 -9.81 5.71 11.38
C ILE A 129 -9.91 5.44 12.88
N PHE A 130 -11.02 4.82 13.30
CA PHE A 130 -11.18 4.37 14.68
C PHE A 130 -10.68 2.94 14.80
N VAL A 131 -9.83 2.71 15.80
CA VAL A 131 -9.39 1.37 16.22
C VAL A 131 -9.60 1.26 17.72
N ASN A 132 -10.05 0.09 18.16
CA ASN A 132 -10.17 -0.24 19.56
C ASN A 132 -8.93 -1.00 20.02
N GLU A 133 -8.01 -0.31 20.70
CA GLU A 133 -6.71 -0.87 21.09
C GLU A 133 -6.82 -2.13 21.96
N LYS A 134 -7.88 -2.27 22.76
CA LYS A 134 -8.10 -3.42 23.63
C LYS A 134 -8.54 -4.68 22.87
N PHE A 135 -9.34 -4.53 21.81
CA PHE A 135 -9.91 -5.66 21.08
C PHE A 135 -9.26 -5.88 19.70
N ASP A 136 -8.55 -4.88 19.19
CA ASP A 136 -7.85 -4.86 17.90
C ASP A 136 -6.42 -4.31 18.06
N PRO A 137 -5.53 -5.06 18.76
CA PRO A 137 -4.13 -4.68 18.93
C PRO A 137 -3.39 -4.55 17.60
N GLU A 138 -3.66 -5.44 16.65
CA GLU A 138 -3.01 -5.46 15.33
C GLU A 138 -3.36 -4.24 14.47
N GLY A 139 -4.59 -3.73 14.59
CA GLY A 139 -4.99 -2.46 13.97
C GLY A 139 -4.40 -1.21 14.65
N SER A 140 -3.82 -1.36 15.84
CA SER A 140 -3.38 -0.27 16.73
C SER A 140 -1.92 0.12 16.53
N HIS A 141 -1.50 0.19 15.28
CA HIS A 141 -0.17 0.67 14.87
C HIS A 141 -0.10 2.20 14.79
N LEU A 142 1.11 2.76 14.64
CA LEU A 142 1.41 4.19 14.61
C LEU A 142 0.45 5.04 13.75
N PHE A 143 0.01 4.52 12.60
CA PHE A 143 -0.89 5.24 11.70
C PHE A 143 -2.29 5.49 12.30
N ASN A 144 -2.84 4.54 13.07
CA ASN A 144 -4.23 4.54 13.54
C ASN A 144 -4.39 5.02 14.99
N VAL A 145 -3.36 4.87 15.83
CA VAL A 145 -3.44 5.28 17.24
C VAL A 145 -3.72 6.78 17.40
N ARG A 146 -4.48 7.10 18.45
CA ARG A 146 -4.89 8.48 18.79
C ARG A 146 -3.80 9.22 19.54
N ASN A 147 -3.90 10.55 19.60
CA ASN A 147 -2.84 11.47 20.02
C ASN A 147 -2.09 11.08 21.29
N ALA A 148 -2.79 10.60 22.33
CA ALA A 148 -2.19 10.20 23.61
C ALA A 148 -1.13 9.09 23.45
N HIS A 149 -1.43 8.03 22.68
CA HIS A 149 -0.48 6.95 22.39
C HIS A 149 0.37 7.22 21.14
N TRP A 150 -0.15 7.99 20.19
CA TRP A 150 0.55 8.34 18.96
C TRP A 150 1.81 9.15 19.19
N LYS A 151 1.75 10.21 20.02
CA LYS A 151 2.91 11.11 20.19
C LYS A 151 4.11 10.37 20.79
N PRO A 152 3.98 9.60 21.89
CA PRO A 152 5.08 8.78 22.40
C PRO A 152 5.58 7.75 21.40
N LEU A 153 4.68 7.02 20.73
CA LEU A 153 5.06 6.01 19.74
C LEU A 153 5.79 6.63 18.53
N ARG A 154 5.34 7.79 18.04
CA ARG A 154 6.00 8.53 16.96
C ARG A 154 7.40 8.97 17.36
N GLN A 155 7.57 9.47 18.58
CA GLN A 155 8.88 9.88 19.10
C GLN A 155 9.85 8.70 19.19
N LYS A 156 9.37 7.52 19.62
CA LYS A 156 10.17 6.28 19.67
C LYS A 156 10.58 5.78 18.28
N LEU A 157 9.68 5.84 17.30
CA LEU A 157 9.93 5.29 15.96
C LEU A 157 10.65 6.25 15.00
N THR A 158 10.66 7.56 15.27
CA THR A 158 11.32 8.55 14.40
C THR A 158 12.83 8.32 14.24
N PRO A 159 13.59 7.95 15.30
CA PRO A 159 15.02 7.61 15.19
C PRO A 159 15.38 6.50 14.19
N THR A 160 14.43 5.64 13.82
CA THR A 160 14.60 4.60 12.78
C THR A 160 15.01 5.19 11.43
N PHE A 161 14.58 6.42 11.12
CA PHE A 161 14.83 7.09 9.84
C PHE A 161 15.92 8.17 9.91
N THR A 162 16.83 8.06 10.87
CA THR A 162 18.04 8.90 10.96
C THR A 162 19.00 8.62 9.81
N SER A 163 19.85 9.58 9.45
CA SER A 163 20.81 9.44 8.35
C SER A 163 21.73 8.21 8.48
N GLY A 164 22.12 7.86 9.72
CA GLY A 164 22.93 6.66 9.99
C GLY A 164 22.18 5.36 9.68
N LYS A 165 20.95 5.21 10.18
CA LYS A 165 20.11 4.03 9.90
C LYS A 165 19.70 3.95 8.43
N MET A 166 19.42 5.10 7.80
CA MET A 166 19.15 5.21 6.36
C MET A 166 20.32 4.71 5.51
N ARG A 167 21.55 5.04 5.88
CA ARG A 167 22.76 4.51 5.21
C ARG A 167 22.90 2.99 5.39
N MET A 168 22.52 2.45 6.54
CA MET A 168 22.53 1.00 6.76
C MET A 168 21.49 0.29 5.88
N MET A 169 20.29 0.87 5.76
CA MET A 169 19.23 0.35 4.90
C MET A 169 19.55 0.46 3.40
N PHE A 170 20.35 1.46 3.00
CA PHE A 170 20.78 1.67 1.62
C PHE A 170 21.42 0.43 1.00
N GLU A 171 22.34 -0.25 1.72
CA GLU A 171 23.01 -1.46 1.23
C GLU A 171 22.03 -2.60 0.97
N SER A 172 21.06 -2.81 1.85
CA SER A 172 20.00 -3.81 1.64
C SER A 172 19.13 -3.46 0.42
N VAL A 173 18.82 -2.18 0.22
CA VAL A 173 18.05 -1.74 -0.95
C VAL A 173 18.85 -1.96 -2.23
N MET A 174 20.15 -1.68 -2.23
CA MET A 174 21.03 -1.91 -3.38
C MET A 174 21.07 -3.40 -3.76
N ARG A 175 21.17 -4.31 -2.79
CA ARG A 175 21.11 -5.77 -3.06
C ARG A 175 19.79 -6.18 -3.71
N CYS A 176 18.65 -5.70 -3.20
CA CYS A 176 17.35 -5.96 -3.84
C CYS A 176 17.25 -5.35 -5.24
N CYS A 177 17.97 -4.25 -5.52
CA CYS A 177 17.99 -3.65 -6.85
C CYS A 177 18.77 -4.48 -7.87
N ASP A 178 19.76 -5.26 -7.45
CA ASP A 178 20.48 -6.13 -8.38
C ASP A 178 19.55 -7.24 -8.90
N HIS A 179 18.70 -7.81 -8.03
CA HIS A 179 17.65 -8.74 -8.45
C HIS A 179 16.66 -8.09 -9.44
N LEU A 180 16.28 -6.83 -9.21
CA LEU A 180 15.44 -6.06 -10.14
C LEU A 180 16.08 -5.94 -11.52
N VAL A 181 17.36 -5.56 -11.57
CA VAL A 181 18.08 -5.36 -12.84
C VAL A 181 18.29 -6.69 -13.56
N ASP A 182 18.68 -7.74 -12.86
CA ASP A 182 18.92 -9.06 -13.44
C ASP A 182 17.62 -9.66 -13.99
N HIS A 183 16.51 -9.52 -13.27
CA HIS A 183 15.21 -9.91 -13.76
C HIS A 183 14.80 -9.13 -15.03
N LEU A 184 15.03 -7.81 -15.08
CA LEU A 184 14.76 -7.01 -16.27
C LEU A 184 15.67 -7.40 -17.46
N LYS A 185 16.92 -7.81 -17.21
CA LYS A 185 17.82 -8.33 -18.26
C LYS A 185 17.34 -9.66 -18.80
N GLU A 186 17.02 -10.62 -17.93
CA GLU A 186 16.48 -11.94 -18.32
C GLU A 186 15.22 -11.79 -19.17
N CYS A 187 14.32 -10.92 -18.72
CA CYS A 187 13.14 -10.53 -19.44
C CYS A 187 13.46 -9.96 -20.85
N ALA A 188 14.40 -9.01 -20.94
CA ALA A 188 14.83 -8.45 -22.22
C ALA A 188 15.43 -9.51 -23.15
N GLU A 189 16.18 -10.47 -22.63
CA GLU A 189 16.85 -11.53 -23.41
C GLU A 189 15.90 -12.61 -23.90
N THR A 190 14.94 -13.03 -23.07
CA THR A 190 13.98 -14.10 -23.37
C THR A 190 12.80 -13.61 -24.22
N GLY A 191 12.44 -12.32 -24.16
CA GLY A 191 11.26 -11.78 -24.82
C GLY A 191 9.93 -12.28 -24.22
N GLU A 192 9.98 -13.10 -23.17
CA GLU A 192 8.84 -13.73 -22.51
C GLU A 192 8.46 -13.01 -21.22
N ASN A 193 7.21 -12.54 -21.14
CA ASN A 193 6.61 -12.14 -19.87
C ASN A 193 6.32 -13.40 -19.04
N ILE A 194 6.74 -13.43 -17.77
CA ILE A 194 6.35 -14.52 -16.85
C ILE A 194 4.84 -14.50 -16.55
N ASP A 195 4.13 -13.42 -16.88
CA ASP A 195 2.75 -13.20 -16.47
C ASP A 195 1.66 -13.98 -17.26
N SER A 196 2.03 -15.00 -18.04
CA SER A 196 1.05 -15.90 -18.67
C SER A 196 0.34 -16.85 -17.68
N ARG A 197 0.61 -16.75 -16.37
CA ARG A 197 0.21 -17.74 -15.36
C ARG A 197 -0.90 -17.31 -14.40
N GLU A 198 -1.50 -16.14 -14.57
CA GLU A 198 -2.57 -15.66 -13.67
C GLU A 198 -3.94 -16.36 -13.84
N LYS A 199 -4.01 -17.50 -14.55
CA LYS A 199 -5.19 -18.37 -14.60
C LYS A 199 -5.03 -19.60 -13.69
N VAL A 200 -4.90 -19.43 -12.38
CA VAL A 200 -5.07 -20.55 -11.43
C VAL A 200 -5.83 -20.09 -10.17
N GLY A 201 -7.11 -20.48 -10.10
CA GLY A 201 -7.82 -20.92 -8.90
C GLY A 201 -7.85 -20.01 -7.67
N LEU A 202 -8.84 -19.13 -7.59
CA LEU A 202 -9.36 -18.60 -6.30
C LEU A 202 -10.84 -18.95 -6.10
N GLU A 203 -11.31 -20.00 -6.75
CA GLU A 203 -12.53 -20.72 -6.38
C GLU A 203 -12.12 -22.06 -5.78
N THR A 204 -12.80 -22.42 -4.69
CA THR A 204 -12.53 -23.57 -3.81
C THR A 204 -11.33 -23.39 -2.87
N GLY A 205 -11.67 -23.17 -1.59
CA GLY A 205 -10.70 -23.30 -0.51
C GLY A 205 -10.58 -24.77 -0.12
N GLU A 206 -9.36 -25.28 -0.13
CA GLU A 206 -8.97 -26.44 0.67
C GLU A 206 -7.57 -26.19 1.24
N PHE A 207 -7.44 -26.51 2.53
CA PHE A 207 -6.24 -26.31 3.34
C PHE A 207 -5.26 -27.46 3.09
N PHE A 208 -4.01 -27.14 2.77
CA PHE A 208 -2.89 -28.07 2.99
C PHE A 208 -1.73 -27.34 3.67
N TRP A 209 -1.12 -27.99 4.65
CA TRP A 209 -0.13 -27.44 5.58
C TRP A 209 1.29 -27.33 4.97
N ILE A 210 1.93 -26.18 5.25
CA ILE A 210 3.38 -25.87 5.42
C ILE A 210 4.41 -26.44 4.43
N SER A 211 5.16 -25.53 3.79
CA SER A 211 6.58 -25.73 3.42
C SER A 211 7.37 -24.40 3.42
N ASN A 212 8.62 -24.50 3.87
CA ASN A 212 9.59 -23.44 4.18
C ASN A 212 10.14 -22.70 2.95
N HIS A 213 9.64 -21.51 2.59
CA HIS A 213 10.23 -20.71 1.48
C HIS A 213 10.73 -19.31 1.84
N CYS A 214 10.72 -18.91 3.12
CA CYS A 214 11.46 -17.73 3.58
C CYS A 214 12.61 -18.18 4.47
N LYS A 215 13.86 -18.06 3.99
CA LYS A 215 15.05 -18.37 4.81
C LYS A 215 15.54 -17.09 5.50
N PRO A 216 15.91 -17.14 6.79
CA PRO A 216 16.66 -16.06 7.41
C PRO A 216 18.03 -15.94 6.73
N GLU A 217 18.41 -14.71 6.40
CA GLU A 217 19.65 -14.39 5.70
C GLU A 217 20.87 -14.69 6.60
N SER A 218 21.69 -15.68 6.23
CA SER A 218 22.90 -16.06 6.99
C SER A 218 24.13 -15.32 6.48
N ASN A 219 24.62 -14.34 7.24
CA ASN A 219 25.98 -13.83 7.09
C ASN A 219 26.95 -14.80 7.79
N ALA A 220 27.54 -15.73 7.05
CA ALA A 220 28.70 -16.49 7.52
C ALA A 220 29.86 -16.32 6.52
N MET A 221 30.81 -15.47 6.92
CA MET A 221 32.16 -15.44 6.35
C MET A 221 32.79 -16.83 6.47
N ASP A 222 33.41 -17.28 5.38
CA ASP A 222 34.32 -18.43 5.33
C ASP A 222 35.43 -18.28 6.37
N LEU A 223 35.39 -19.10 7.43
CA LEU A 223 36.53 -19.33 8.31
C LEU A 223 36.87 -20.81 8.28
N ARG A 224 37.80 -21.14 7.39
CA ARG A 224 38.57 -22.38 7.43
C ARG A 224 39.30 -22.49 8.77
N GLY A 225 39.17 -23.64 9.42
CA GLY A 225 40.15 -24.06 10.42
C GLY A 225 39.64 -24.99 11.50
N ALA A 226 39.48 -26.29 11.21
CA ALA A 226 39.81 -27.35 12.17
C ALA A 226 39.75 -28.75 11.52
N LYS A 227 40.95 -29.28 11.22
CA LYS A 227 41.43 -30.68 11.32
C LYS A 227 40.50 -31.84 10.91
N ARG A 228 40.84 -32.49 9.79
CA ARG A 228 40.56 -33.92 9.52
C ARG A 228 41.69 -34.79 10.07
N PRO A 229 41.37 -36.00 10.52
CA PRO A 229 41.95 -37.24 9.99
C PRO A 229 40.82 -38.22 9.62
N SER A 230 40.94 -39.31 8.88
CA SER A 230 41.86 -39.88 7.89
C SER A 230 41.20 -41.21 7.48
N SER A 231 41.26 -41.61 6.20
CA SER A 231 41.09 -42.99 5.68
C SER A 231 39.84 -43.81 6.07
N TYR A 232 39.01 -44.15 5.08
CA TYR A 232 38.53 -45.53 4.93
C TYR A 232 38.30 -45.87 3.46
N ASP A 233 38.79 -47.04 3.06
CA ASP A 233 38.84 -47.59 1.72
C ASP A 233 37.79 -48.70 1.52
N SER A 234 37.36 -48.80 0.25
CA SER A 234 36.78 -49.87 -0.57
C SER A 234 35.89 -51.02 -0.02
N ARG A 235 34.96 -51.39 -0.93
CA ARG A 235 34.29 -52.69 -1.16
C ARG A 235 32.98 -52.98 -0.41
N LYS A 236 31.88 -52.95 -1.17
CA LYS A 236 31.01 -54.11 -1.53
C LYS A 236 29.65 -53.64 -2.04
N ILE A 237 29.39 -53.73 -3.35
CA ILE A 237 28.03 -53.96 -3.85
C ILE A 237 28.12 -55.02 -4.96
N HIS A 238 27.54 -56.18 -4.66
CA HIS A 238 27.31 -57.28 -5.59
C HIS A 238 26.01 -57.04 -6.38
N SER A 239 26.14 -57.23 -7.69
CA SER A 239 25.18 -57.81 -8.64
C SER A 239 23.92 -58.49 -8.06
N ASN A 240 22.73 -58.18 -8.60
CA ASN A 240 22.11 -59.00 -9.67
C ASN A 240 20.93 -58.25 -10.37
N PRO A 241 20.64 -58.55 -11.65
CA PRO A 241 19.71 -57.86 -12.55
C PRO A 241 18.39 -58.63 -12.76
N ASP A 242 17.40 -57.97 -13.38
CA ASP A 242 16.49 -58.47 -14.43
C ASP A 242 15.46 -57.36 -14.72
N THR A 243 15.63 -56.57 -15.78
CA THR A 243 15.06 -56.73 -17.15
C THR A 243 13.52 -56.72 -17.18
N GLY A 244 12.81 -55.91 -17.97
CA GLY A 244 13.21 -54.99 -19.04
C GLY A 244 12.01 -54.21 -19.62
N LEU A 245 12.23 -53.68 -20.83
CA LEU A 245 11.32 -52.92 -21.72
C LEU A 245 11.20 -51.40 -21.51
N PHE A 246 12.01 -50.63 -22.24
CA PHE A 246 11.61 -49.85 -23.44
C PHE A 246 12.70 -48.80 -23.78
N PHE A 247 13.60 -49.16 -24.70
CA PHE A 247 14.25 -48.25 -25.67
C PHE A 247 13.19 -47.91 -26.72
N THR A 248 13.00 -46.70 -27.27
CA THR A 248 13.90 -45.81 -28.05
C THR A 248 13.13 -44.49 -28.32
N ASP A 249 13.77 -43.31 -28.27
CA ASP A 249 13.50 -42.13 -29.16
C ASP A 249 14.02 -40.76 -28.63
N PHE A 250 15.29 -40.62 -28.23
CA PHE A 250 15.83 -39.26 -27.98
C PHE A 250 17.32 -39.04 -28.30
N ALA A 251 17.89 -39.82 -29.22
CA ALA A 251 19.31 -39.72 -29.55
C ALA A 251 19.61 -39.66 -31.05
N ILE A 252 18.88 -38.83 -31.81
CA ILE A 252 19.28 -38.40 -33.16
C ILE A 252 19.00 -36.90 -33.32
N CYS A 253 19.73 -36.05 -32.58
CA CYS A 253 19.81 -34.63 -32.92
C CYS A 253 21.15 -33.95 -32.53
N ALA A 254 22.12 -34.71 -32.00
CA ALA A 254 23.37 -34.15 -31.47
C ALA A 254 24.58 -34.21 -32.42
N LEU A 255 24.43 -34.67 -33.68
CA LEU A 255 25.59 -34.98 -34.55
C LEU A 255 25.57 -34.42 -35.98
N THR A 256 24.99 -33.24 -36.23
CA THR A 256 25.23 -32.53 -37.50
C THR A 256 25.63 -31.07 -37.30
N LYS A 257 26.92 -30.84 -37.07
CA LYS A 257 27.56 -29.54 -37.31
C LYS A 257 27.62 -29.28 -38.82
N ARG A 258 26.67 -28.53 -39.39
CA ARG A 258 26.86 -27.86 -40.70
C ARG A 258 27.10 -26.36 -40.48
N LYS A 259 28.26 -25.90 -40.94
CA LYS A 259 28.62 -24.48 -41.07
C LYS A 259 27.76 -23.86 -42.18
N THR A 260 27.11 -22.72 -41.90
CA THR A 260 26.68 -21.75 -42.92
C THR A 260 27.45 -20.44 -42.72
N PRO A 261 27.99 -19.82 -43.77
CA PRO A 261 28.61 -18.50 -43.70
C PRO A 261 27.58 -17.39 -44.00
N ASN A 262 27.88 -16.19 -43.49
CA ASN A 262 27.17 -14.92 -43.69
C ASN A 262 25.82 -14.74 -42.98
N CYS A 263 25.86 -14.15 -41.79
CA CYS A 263 24.85 -13.18 -41.38
C CYS A 263 25.53 -12.01 -40.66
N ARG A 264 25.41 -10.81 -41.24
CA ARG A 264 25.88 -9.55 -40.66
C ARG A 264 25.27 -9.37 -39.26
N SER A 265 26.06 -8.83 -38.34
CA SER A 265 25.64 -8.45 -37.00
C SER A 265 24.50 -7.44 -37.05
N ALA A 266 23.25 -7.92 -37.02
CA ALA A 266 22.11 -7.10 -36.69
C ALA A 266 22.11 -6.92 -35.17
N GLU A 267 22.31 -5.68 -34.71
CA GLU A 267 22.00 -5.30 -33.34
C GLU A 267 20.55 -5.71 -33.04
N LYS A 268 20.40 -6.74 -32.19
CA LYS A 268 19.09 -7.22 -31.80
C LYS A 268 18.48 -6.20 -30.85
N ASN A 269 17.62 -5.34 -31.37
CA ASN A 269 16.74 -4.48 -30.58
C ASN A 269 15.69 -5.36 -29.88
N TYR A 270 16.06 -5.88 -28.71
CA TYR A 270 15.17 -6.73 -27.92
C TYR A 270 13.94 -5.93 -27.46
N SER A 271 12.75 -6.42 -27.82
CA SER A 271 11.46 -5.85 -27.44
C SER A 271 10.75 -6.83 -26.53
N PHE A 272 10.81 -6.60 -25.22
CA PHE A 272 10.21 -7.49 -24.23
C PHE A 272 8.96 -6.88 -23.58
N LYS A 273 8.00 -7.75 -23.20
CA LYS A 273 6.71 -7.44 -22.58
C LYS A 273 6.78 -7.65 -21.06
N SER A 274 6.83 -6.60 -20.21
CA SER A 274 6.54 -6.75 -18.76
C SER A 274 5.42 -5.85 -18.31
N GLU A 275 4.68 -6.29 -17.30
CA GLU A 275 4.04 -5.36 -16.38
C GLU A 275 5.12 -4.83 -15.42
N ILE A 276 5.75 -3.69 -15.73
CA ILE A 276 6.82 -3.14 -14.87
C ILE A 276 6.34 -2.92 -13.43
N TRP A 277 5.05 -2.66 -13.24
CA TRP A 277 4.43 -2.56 -11.92
C TRP A 277 4.64 -3.83 -11.08
N GLN A 278 4.51 -5.02 -11.67
CA GLN A 278 4.72 -6.28 -10.93
C GLN A 278 6.18 -6.43 -10.55
N THR A 279 7.10 -6.18 -11.48
CA THR A 279 8.54 -6.20 -11.24
C THR A 279 8.94 -5.22 -10.13
N LEU A 280 8.43 -3.99 -10.19
CA LEU A 280 8.65 -2.97 -9.17
C LEU A 280 8.00 -3.35 -7.83
N SER A 281 6.86 -4.03 -7.85
CA SER A 281 6.22 -4.52 -6.64
C SER A 281 7.01 -5.67 -6.00
N CYS A 282 7.61 -6.57 -6.80
CA CYS A 282 8.54 -7.57 -6.28
C CYS A 282 9.78 -6.91 -5.67
N PHE A 283 10.33 -5.90 -6.34
CA PHE A 283 11.44 -5.10 -5.80
C PHE A 283 11.10 -4.48 -4.45
N THR A 284 9.96 -3.78 -4.32
CA THR A 284 9.58 -3.14 -3.06
C THR A 284 9.21 -4.16 -1.97
N THR A 285 8.69 -5.33 -2.37
CA THR A 285 8.44 -6.47 -1.46
C THR A 285 9.73 -6.98 -0.85
N ASP A 286 10.76 -7.24 -1.67
CA ASP A 286 12.06 -7.72 -1.21
C ASP A 286 12.75 -6.66 -0.33
N VAL A 287 12.67 -5.39 -0.73
CA VAL A 287 13.20 -4.27 0.07
C VAL A 287 12.56 -4.24 1.45
N ILE A 288 11.22 -4.28 1.54
CA ILE A 288 10.55 -4.19 2.83
C ILE A 288 10.68 -5.47 3.66
N GLY A 289 10.73 -6.65 3.03
CA GLY A 289 11.06 -7.91 3.69
C GLY A 289 12.43 -7.85 4.36
N SER A 290 13.45 -7.42 3.61
CA SER A 290 14.82 -7.32 4.09
C SER A 290 15.01 -6.23 5.16
N VAL A 291 14.40 -5.06 4.97
CA VAL A 291 14.60 -3.88 5.83
C VAL A 291 13.69 -3.88 7.06
N ALA A 292 12.45 -4.37 6.94
CA ALA A 292 11.49 -4.35 8.05
C ALA A 292 11.48 -5.64 8.87
N PHE A 293 11.55 -6.80 8.23
CA PHE A 293 11.43 -8.12 8.87
C PHE A 293 12.76 -8.85 8.99
N GLY A 294 13.74 -8.47 8.18
CA GLY A 294 15.00 -9.16 8.08
C GLY A 294 14.90 -10.53 7.43
N VAL A 295 14.02 -10.65 6.43
CA VAL A 295 13.76 -11.89 5.68
C VAL A 295 13.99 -11.68 4.19
N ASP A 296 14.51 -12.69 3.52
CA ASP A 296 14.59 -12.71 2.07
C ASP A 296 13.30 -13.31 1.51
N CYS A 297 12.49 -12.47 0.85
CA CYS A 297 11.20 -12.87 0.30
C CYS A 297 11.31 -13.60 -1.04
N ASN A 298 12.45 -13.44 -1.74
CA ASN A 298 12.72 -13.98 -3.06
C ASN A 298 11.54 -13.76 -4.05
N SER A 299 11.00 -12.53 -4.07
CA SER A 299 9.73 -12.22 -4.74
C SER A 299 9.80 -12.27 -6.26
N PHE A 300 11.00 -12.35 -6.83
CA PHE A 300 11.24 -12.53 -8.27
C PHE A 300 11.23 -13.99 -8.72
N SER A 301 11.13 -14.95 -7.78
CA SER A 301 11.07 -16.37 -8.13
C SER A 301 9.76 -16.77 -8.81
N LYS A 302 9.78 -17.93 -9.50
CA LYS A 302 8.63 -18.44 -10.27
C LYS A 302 7.43 -18.83 -9.41
N GLU A 303 7.65 -19.08 -8.12
CA GLU A 303 6.60 -19.39 -7.15
C GLU A 303 6.31 -18.13 -6.34
N GLU A 304 5.04 -17.73 -6.25
CA GLU A 304 4.69 -16.56 -5.44
C GLU A 304 4.92 -16.88 -3.96
N SER A 305 5.78 -16.11 -3.31
CA SER A 305 6.04 -16.26 -1.88
C SER A 305 4.79 -15.97 -1.05
N ASP A 306 4.58 -16.74 0.02
CA ASP A 306 3.47 -16.52 0.95
C ASP A 306 3.47 -15.08 1.50
N PHE A 307 4.65 -14.51 1.73
CA PHE A 307 4.82 -13.13 2.15
C PHE A 307 4.14 -12.15 1.18
N ARG A 308 4.35 -12.31 -0.13
CA ARG A 308 3.70 -11.48 -1.16
C ARG A 308 2.21 -11.78 -1.29
N LYS A 309 1.84 -13.07 -1.28
CA LYS A 309 0.44 -13.53 -1.38
C LYS A 309 -0.44 -12.95 -0.27
N TYR A 310 -0.04 -13.12 1.00
CA TYR A 310 -0.77 -12.56 2.13
C TYR A 310 -0.67 -11.04 2.18
N GLY A 311 0.45 -10.47 1.72
CA GLY A 311 0.63 -9.03 1.65
C GLY A 311 -0.36 -8.32 0.74
N LYS A 312 -0.67 -8.90 -0.43
CA LYS A 312 -1.67 -8.37 -1.38
C LYS A 312 -3.08 -8.28 -0.79
N LEU A 313 -3.42 -9.13 0.18
CA LEU A 313 -4.76 -9.17 0.80
C LEU A 313 -5.08 -7.91 1.63
N PHE A 314 -4.08 -7.13 2.03
CA PHE A 314 -4.29 -5.85 2.72
C PHE A 314 -4.85 -4.75 1.79
N PHE A 315 -4.61 -4.85 0.48
CA PHE A 315 -4.96 -3.80 -0.50
C PHE A 315 -6.20 -4.11 -1.35
N ARG A 316 -6.82 -5.29 -1.14
CA ARG A 316 -8.05 -5.71 -1.81
C ARG A 316 -9.18 -5.85 -0.78
N PRO A 317 -9.76 -4.73 -0.29
CA PRO A 317 -10.93 -4.81 0.57
C PRO A 317 -12.12 -5.37 -0.21
N ASN A 318 -12.91 -6.22 0.42
CA ASN A 318 -14.19 -6.66 -0.13
C ASN A 318 -15.34 -5.76 0.36
N LEU A 319 -16.55 -5.97 -0.16
CA LEU A 319 -17.73 -5.17 0.22
C LEU A 319 -18.01 -5.20 1.73
N LEU A 320 -17.78 -6.34 2.39
CA LEU A 320 -17.97 -6.47 3.85
C LEU A 320 -16.94 -5.66 4.63
N ASP A 321 -15.68 -5.63 4.18
CA ASP A 321 -14.64 -4.77 4.77
C ASP A 321 -15.01 -3.29 4.68
N TYR A 322 -15.61 -2.87 3.55
CA TYR A 322 -16.10 -1.50 3.37
C TYR A 322 -17.31 -1.18 4.26
N ILE A 323 -18.34 -2.02 4.26
CA ILE A 323 -19.52 -1.85 5.14
C ILE A 323 -19.07 -1.77 6.60
N ARG A 324 -18.13 -2.63 7.00
CA ARG A 324 -17.52 -2.60 8.33
C ARG A 324 -16.78 -1.28 8.58
N LEU A 325 -15.99 -0.78 7.63
CA LEU A 325 -15.29 0.50 7.76
C LEU A 325 -16.27 1.67 7.90
N LEU A 326 -17.33 1.72 7.09
CA LEU A 326 -18.39 2.73 7.19
C LEU A 326 -19.08 2.68 8.55
N PHE A 327 -19.38 1.47 9.04
CA PHE A 327 -20.01 1.28 10.35
C PHE A 327 -19.09 1.72 11.49
N LEU A 328 -17.81 1.33 11.47
CA LEU A 328 -16.79 1.76 12.43
C LEU A 328 -16.62 3.29 12.47
N LYS A 329 -16.74 3.95 11.32
CA LYS A 329 -16.64 5.41 11.19
C LYS A 329 -17.91 6.13 11.64
N SER A 330 -19.08 5.63 11.25
CA SER A 330 -20.37 6.31 11.45
C SER A 330 -20.96 6.06 12.84
N PHE A 331 -20.71 4.87 13.41
CA PHE A 331 -21.24 4.45 14.72
C PHE A 331 -20.14 3.94 15.66
N PRO A 332 -19.11 4.76 15.97
CA PRO A 332 -17.93 4.31 16.70
C PRO A 332 -18.25 3.78 18.11
N ASP A 333 -19.25 4.34 18.80
CA ASP A 333 -19.63 3.89 20.15
C ASP A 333 -20.36 2.55 20.13
N LEU A 334 -21.21 2.32 19.12
CA LEU A 334 -21.87 1.03 18.92
C LEU A 334 -20.85 -0.04 18.48
N ALA A 335 -19.97 0.31 17.55
CA ALA A 335 -18.84 -0.53 17.15
C ALA A 335 -17.97 -0.94 18.35
N ARG A 336 -17.73 -0.02 19.29
CA ARG A 336 -16.99 -0.30 20.53
C ARG A 336 -17.72 -1.31 21.41
N LYS A 337 -19.03 -1.16 21.57
CA LYS A 337 -19.88 -2.10 22.32
C LYS A 337 -19.89 -3.49 21.68
N LEU A 338 -19.98 -3.55 20.34
CA LEU A 338 -19.96 -4.78 19.55
C LEU A 338 -18.56 -5.39 19.37
N ARG A 339 -17.50 -4.74 19.88
CA ARG A 339 -16.10 -5.19 19.78
C ARG A 339 -15.66 -5.47 18.33
N LEU A 340 -16.15 -4.65 17.39
CA LEU A 340 -15.77 -4.78 15.98
C LEU A 340 -14.29 -4.39 15.79
N LYS A 341 -13.57 -5.21 15.01
CA LYS A 341 -12.18 -4.97 14.62
C LYS A 341 -12.10 -4.36 13.23
N LEU A 342 -11.06 -3.58 12.96
CA LEU A 342 -10.74 -3.09 11.62
C LEU A 342 -10.07 -4.20 10.79
N GLY A 343 -9.15 -4.95 11.42
CA GLY A 343 -8.43 -6.04 10.79
C GLY A 343 -9.25 -7.32 10.62
N ASN A 344 -8.93 -8.10 9.58
CA ASN A 344 -9.35 -9.50 9.50
C ASN A 344 -8.24 -10.35 10.10
N THR A 345 -8.51 -11.00 11.24
CA THR A 345 -7.55 -11.85 11.99
C THR A 345 -6.84 -12.88 11.09
N ARG A 346 -7.49 -13.32 9.99
CA ARG A 346 -6.89 -14.26 9.03
C ARG A 346 -5.74 -13.65 8.23
N ARG A 347 -5.80 -12.35 7.89
CA ARG A 347 -4.76 -11.65 7.11
C ARG A 347 -3.52 -11.34 7.96
N THR A 348 -3.74 -11.02 9.22
CA THR A 348 -2.68 -10.59 10.15
C THR A 348 -1.94 -11.76 10.78
N LYS A 349 -2.62 -12.90 11.00
CA LYS A 349 -2.04 -14.10 11.62
C LYS A 349 -0.70 -14.54 11.02
N PHE A 350 -0.58 -14.57 9.69
CA PHE A 350 0.67 -14.93 9.02
C PHE A 350 1.84 -14.02 9.46
N PHE A 351 1.62 -12.70 9.45
CA PHE A 351 2.64 -11.74 9.84
C PHE A 351 2.94 -11.78 11.33
N SER A 352 1.92 -11.97 12.17
CA SER A 352 2.06 -12.15 13.61
C SER A 352 2.93 -13.39 13.93
N ASP A 353 2.65 -14.52 13.29
CA ASP A 353 3.40 -15.77 13.48
C ASP A 353 4.86 -15.62 12.98
N MET A 354 5.08 -14.97 11.84
CA MET A 354 6.42 -14.72 11.30
C MET A 354 7.25 -13.77 12.19
N VAL A 355 6.65 -12.68 12.69
CA VAL A 355 7.33 -11.76 13.63
C VAL A 355 7.70 -12.51 14.91
N LYS A 356 6.79 -13.34 15.43
CA LYS A 356 7.06 -14.18 16.60
C LYS A 356 8.26 -15.10 16.39
N GLN A 357 8.24 -15.89 15.32
CA GLN A 357 9.31 -16.83 14.98
C GLN A 357 10.66 -16.12 14.78
N THR A 358 10.64 -14.93 14.18
CA THR A 358 11.86 -14.15 13.95
C THR A 358 12.44 -13.62 15.27
N ILE A 359 11.60 -13.14 16.19
CA ILE A 359 12.02 -12.71 17.53
C ILE A 359 12.57 -13.89 18.33
N ASP A 360 11.85 -15.03 18.33
CA ASP A 360 12.24 -16.25 19.04
C ASP A 360 13.61 -16.76 18.55
N HIS A 361 13.80 -16.83 17.23
CA HIS A 361 15.06 -17.22 16.61
C HIS A 361 16.20 -16.27 17.00
N ARG A 362 16.00 -14.95 16.91
CA ARG A 362 17.03 -13.97 17.28
C ARG A 362 17.42 -14.05 18.75
N THR A 363 16.43 -14.27 19.62
CA THR A 363 16.64 -14.40 21.06
C THR A 363 17.40 -15.69 21.40
N GLN A 364 17.00 -16.82 20.80
CA GLN A 364 17.61 -18.13 21.02
C GLN A 364 19.06 -18.19 20.50
N PHE A 365 19.30 -17.70 19.28
CA PHE A 365 20.61 -17.80 18.62
C PHE A 365 21.48 -16.55 18.78
N LYS A 366 21.02 -15.54 19.54
CA LYS A 366 21.70 -14.24 19.76
C LYS A 366 22.08 -13.53 18.44
N VAL A 367 21.22 -13.66 17.44
CA VAL A 367 21.42 -13.03 16.12
C VAL A 367 20.95 -11.58 16.18
N THR A 368 21.83 -10.65 15.82
CA THR A 368 21.49 -9.22 15.68
C THR A 368 21.55 -8.83 14.22
N ARG A 369 20.46 -8.25 13.70
CA ARG A 369 20.39 -7.72 12.33
C ARG A 369 20.09 -6.22 12.37
N PRO A 370 20.77 -5.38 11.58
CA PRO A 370 20.51 -3.94 11.53
C PRO A 370 19.21 -3.56 10.79
N ASP A 371 18.06 -4.10 11.20
CA ASP A 371 16.76 -3.88 10.59
C ASP A 371 15.73 -3.22 11.53
N PHE A 372 14.55 -2.92 11.01
CA PHE A 372 13.48 -2.29 11.78
C PHE A 372 13.02 -3.15 12.97
N LEU A 373 12.86 -4.45 12.76
CA LEU A 373 12.42 -5.36 13.81
C LEU A 373 13.42 -5.37 14.98
N GLN A 374 14.73 -5.35 14.71
CA GLN A 374 15.74 -5.25 15.75
C GLN A 374 15.63 -3.95 16.53
N LEU A 375 15.32 -2.84 15.87
CA LEU A 375 15.09 -1.57 16.57
C LEU A 375 13.87 -1.65 17.49
N LEU A 376 12.80 -2.31 17.06
CA LEU A 376 11.63 -2.56 17.91
C LEU A 376 11.94 -3.49 19.10
N ILE A 377 12.74 -4.53 18.88
CA ILE A 377 13.21 -5.43 19.94
C ILE A 377 14.05 -4.66 20.96
N ASN A 378 15.01 -3.85 20.49
CA ASN A 378 15.86 -3.06 21.39
C ASN A 378 15.03 -2.06 22.21
N MET A 379 14.05 -1.39 21.60
CA MET A 379 13.12 -0.49 22.30
C MET A 379 12.19 -1.20 23.31
N ASN A 380 11.95 -2.50 23.14
CA ASN A 380 11.25 -3.31 24.14
C ASN A 380 12.16 -3.61 25.34
N LEU A 381 13.46 -3.81 25.10
CA LEU A 381 14.47 -4.14 26.12
C LEU A 381 15.01 -2.92 26.89
N GLU A 382 14.97 -1.71 26.30
CA GLU A 382 15.39 -0.46 26.93
C GLU A 382 14.42 -0.04 28.04
N ASN A 383 14.76 -0.41 29.29
CA ASN A 383 13.95 -0.22 30.49
C ASN A 383 14.30 1.09 31.22
N ASP A 384 14.35 2.22 30.50
CA ASP A 384 14.75 3.55 31.00
C ASP A 384 13.60 4.31 31.70
N GLY A 385 12.71 3.58 32.41
CA GLY A 385 11.53 4.19 33.06
C GLY A 385 10.47 4.74 32.09
N LYS A 386 10.57 4.43 30.80
CA LYS A 386 9.57 4.71 29.75
C LYS A 386 8.79 3.43 29.44
N GLU A 387 7.49 3.55 29.12
CA GLU A 387 6.66 2.40 28.70
C GLU A 387 7.36 1.56 27.62
N THR A 388 7.54 0.27 27.85
CA THR A 388 8.08 -0.67 26.86
C THR A 388 7.03 -0.97 25.78
N LEU A 389 7.46 -1.30 24.55
CA LEU A 389 6.53 -1.72 23.50
C LEU A 389 6.04 -3.14 23.77
N SER A 390 4.72 -3.36 23.82
CA SER A 390 4.18 -4.72 23.93
C SER A 390 4.45 -5.54 22.66
N PHE A 391 4.44 -6.87 22.76
CA PHE A 391 4.58 -7.76 21.59
C PHE A 391 3.57 -7.42 20.49
N ASP A 392 2.32 -7.20 20.87
CA ASP A 392 1.24 -6.77 19.98
C ASP A 392 1.55 -5.46 19.24
N GLN A 393 2.15 -4.48 19.94
CA GLN A 393 2.58 -3.22 19.33
C GLN A 393 3.76 -3.44 18.36
N ILE A 394 4.68 -4.35 18.66
CA ILE A 394 5.78 -4.71 17.75
C ILE A 394 5.20 -5.31 16.46
N VAL A 395 4.30 -6.29 16.57
CA VAL A 395 3.62 -6.92 15.43
C VAL A 395 2.86 -5.87 14.61
N ALA A 396 2.01 -5.07 15.27
CA ALA A 396 1.18 -4.06 14.60
C ALA A 396 2.03 -3.05 13.81
N ASN A 397 3.11 -2.52 14.42
CA ASN A 397 4.00 -1.57 13.74
C ASN A 397 4.82 -2.24 12.64
N THR A 398 5.21 -3.51 12.80
CA THR A 398 5.93 -4.25 11.74
C THR A 398 5.03 -4.47 10.52
N ILE A 399 3.75 -4.85 10.73
CA ILE A 399 2.74 -4.94 9.67
C ILE A 399 2.50 -3.58 9.00
N LEU A 400 2.45 -2.49 9.77
CA LEU A 400 2.31 -1.15 9.20
C LEU A 400 3.46 -0.81 8.24
N PHE A 401 4.70 -1.14 8.61
CA PHE A 401 5.86 -0.87 7.76
C PHE A 401 5.83 -1.70 6.48
N PHE A 402 5.36 -2.96 6.56
CA PHE A 402 5.06 -3.77 5.38
C PHE A 402 4.07 -3.07 4.45
N VAL A 403 2.87 -2.76 4.94
CA VAL A 403 1.79 -2.15 4.15
C VAL A 403 2.23 -0.79 3.59
N ALA A 404 2.94 0.01 4.37
CA ALA A 404 3.42 1.32 3.90
C ALA A 404 4.48 1.19 2.80
N GLY A 405 5.38 0.20 2.88
CA GLY A 405 6.51 0.04 1.95
C GLY A 405 6.22 -0.81 0.70
N PHE A 406 5.20 -1.67 0.75
CA PHE A 406 4.91 -2.65 -0.30
C PHE A 406 4.39 -2.03 -1.61
N ASP A 407 3.24 -1.35 -1.57
CA ASP A 407 2.53 -0.90 -2.80
C ASP A 407 2.79 0.57 -3.16
N THR A 408 3.15 1.41 -2.18
CA THR A 408 3.24 2.87 -2.38
C THR A 408 4.42 3.26 -3.27
N SER A 409 5.62 2.73 -2.97
CA SER A 409 6.85 3.00 -3.70
C SER A 409 6.81 2.42 -5.12
N SER A 410 6.24 1.22 -5.30
CA SER A 410 6.13 0.58 -6.61
C SER A 410 5.17 1.36 -7.52
N THR A 411 4.07 1.86 -6.96
CA THR A 411 3.14 2.76 -7.66
C THR A 411 3.82 4.06 -8.09
N ALA A 412 4.56 4.72 -7.20
CA ALA A 412 5.26 5.97 -7.51
C ALA A 412 6.30 5.79 -8.63
N MET A 413 7.10 4.71 -8.55
CA MET A 413 8.08 4.36 -9.60
C MET A 413 7.41 4.00 -10.91
N ASN A 414 6.33 3.22 -10.88
CA ASN A 414 5.61 2.79 -12.08
C ASN A 414 5.10 3.99 -12.89
N PHE A 415 4.43 4.95 -12.25
CA PHE A 415 3.95 6.15 -12.93
C PHE A 415 5.08 7.10 -13.35
N ALA A 416 6.18 7.16 -12.60
CA ALA A 416 7.34 7.95 -13.00
C ALA A 416 7.97 7.38 -14.27
N LEU A 417 8.21 6.06 -14.31
CA LEU A 417 8.71 5.39 -15.51
C LEU A 417 7.73 5.51 -16.67
N PHE A 418 6.41 5.54 -16.40
CA PHE A 418 5.35 5.69 -17.41
C PHE A 418 5.48 6.98 -18.17
N GLU A 419 5.58 8.07 -17.44
CA GLU A 419 5.71 9.36 -18.08
C GLU A 419 7.08 9.53 -18.74
N LEU A 420 8.16 8.96 -18.18
CA LEU A 420 9.45 8.95 -18.87
C LEU A 420 9.43 8.12 -20.17
N ALA A 421 8.75 6.97 -20.19
CA ALA A 421 8.63 6.14 -21.39
C ALA A 421 7.81 6.80 -22.51
N ARG A 422 6.95 7.76 -22.16
CA ARG A 422 6.17 8.59 -23.10
C ARG A 422 6.91 9.85 -23.55
N ASN A 423 7.93 10.26 -22.80
CA ASN A 423 8.68 11.50 -23.05
C ASN A 423 10.19 11.18 -23.16
N PRO A 424 10.67 10.73 -24.34
CA PRO A 424 12.06 10.30 -24.54
C PRO A 424 13.09 11.36 -24.12
N ASP A 425 12.82 12.64 -24.40
CA ASP A 425 13.74 13.74 -24.05
C ASP A 425 13.88 13.90 -22.52
N LEU A 426 12.78 13.78 -21.79
CA LEU A 426 12.79 13.84 -20.33
C LEU A 426 13.48 12.60 -19.73
N GLN A 427 13.29 11.44 -20.35
CA GLN A 427 13.98 10.20 -19.97
C GLN A 427 15.48 10.31 -20.18
N GLU A 428 15.91 10.89 -21.29
CA GLU A 428 17.33 11.09 -21.59
C GLU A 428 17.94 12.12 -20.64
N LYS A 429 17.26 13.24 -20.36
CA LYS A 429 17.70 14.22 -19.34
C LYS A 429 17.88 13.57 -17.97
N ALA A 430 16.93 12.73 -17.54
CA ALA A 430 17.04 11.99 -16.27
C ALA A 430 18.17 10.95 -16.28
N ARG A 431 18.34 10.22 -17.39
CA ARG A 431 19.46 9.29 -17.57
C ARG A 431 20.80 10.00 -17.49
N GLN A 432 20.97 11.12 -18.18
CA GLN A 432 22.23 11.85 -18.21
C GLN A 432 22.62 12.34 -16.82
N GLU A 433 21.66 12.83 -16.01
CA GLU A 433 21.92 13.14 -14.60
C GLU A 433 22.44 11.91 -13.84
N VAL A 434 21.75 10.76 -13.97
CA VAL A 434 22.15 9.52 -13.28
C VAL A 434 23.58 9.10 -13.68
N LEU A 435 23.88 9.09 -14.98
CA LEU A 435 25.20 8.71 -15.49
C LEU A 435 26.30 9.67 -15.05
N GLN A 436 26.05 10.98 -15.04
CA GLN A 436 27.00 11.98 -14.55
C GLN A 436 27.28 11.82 -13.06
N VAL A 437 26.24 11.62 -12.24
CA VAL A 437 26.41 11.36 -10.80
C VAL A 437 27.20 10.07 -10.57
N MET A 438 26.89 9.00 -11.30
CA MET A 438 27.64 7.74 -11.22
C MET A 438 29.11 7.92 -11.64
N ALA A 439 29.39 8.66 -12.71
CA ALA A 439 30.75 8.93 -13.18
C ALA A 439 31.59 9.66 -12.14
N ARG A 440 31.00 10.58 -11.36
CA ARG A 440 31.65 11.24 -10.22
C ARG A 440 31.89 10.32 -9.01
N ASN A 441 31.27 9.15 -8.98
CA ASN A 441 31.26 8.21 -7.85
C ASN A 441 31.73 6.81 -8.29
N ASP A 442 32.82 6.74 -9.06
CA ASP A 442 33.46 5.49 -9.52
C ASP A 442 32.52 4.54 -10.29
N GLY A 443 31.58 5.10 -11.05
CA GLY A 443 30.58 4.35 -11.80
C GLY A 443 29.50 3.69 -10.93
N LYS A 444 29.38 4.08 -9.66
CA LYS A 444 28.44 3.48 -8.69
C LYS A 444 27.39 4.47 -8.24
N ILE A 445 26.22 3.95 -7.85
CA ILE A 445 25.24 4.70 -7.09
C ILE A 445 25.66 4.66 -5.63
N THR A 446 25.91 5.82 -5.03
CA THR A 446 26.31 5.97 -3.63
C THR A 446 25.22 6.71 -2.85
N TYR A 447 25.18 6.51 -1.52
CA TYR A 447 24.22 7.24 -0.67
C TYR A 447 24.35 8.77 -0.77
N PRO A 448 25.56 9.37 -0.79
CA PRO A 448 25.73 10.80 -1.07
C PRO A 448 25.31 11.18 -2.49
N GLY A 449 25.70 10.39 -3.51
CA GLY A 449 25.35 10.65 -4.90
C GLY A 449 23.84 10.67 -5.14
N LEU A 450 23.06 9.88 -4.41
CA LEU A 450 21.60 9.98 -4.46
C LEU A 450 21.08 11.37 -4.09
N GLN A 451 21.74 12.14 -3.23
CA GLN A 451 21.29 13.50 -2.92
C GLN A 451 21.50 14.46 -4.09
N GLU A 452 22.49 14.19 -4.95
CA GLU A 452 22.82 15.01 -6.12
C GLU A 452 21.84 14.81 -7.29
N MET A 453 21.14 13.67 -7.35
CA MET A 453 20.15 13.35 -8.41
C MET A 453 18.87 14.19 -8.25
N THR A 454 18.95 15.47 -8.59
CA THR A 454 17.91 16.48 -8.36
C THR A 454 16.77 16.33 -9.36
N TYR A 455 17.08 16.13 -10.63
CA TYR A 455 16.10 15.95 -11.70
C TYR A 455 15.33 14.62 -11.57
N VAL A 456 15.98 13.52 -11.18
CA VAL A 456 15.27 12.26 -10.84
C VAL A 456 14.28 12.48 -9.70
N LYS A 457 14.61 13.33 -8.71
CA LYS A 457 13.68 13.70 -7.64
C LYS A 457 12.52 14.55 -8.16
N GLN A 458 12.77 15.46 -9.08
CA GLN A 458 11.73 16.27 -9.74
C GLN A 458 10.77 15.39 -10.55
N VAL A 459 11.28 14.42 -11.29
CA VAL A 459 10.48 13.40 -12.00
C VAL A 459 9.57 12.65 -11.03
N LEU A 460 10.11 12.24 -9.88
CA LEU A 460 9.33 11.56 -8.85
C LEU A 460 8.24 12.46 -8.26
N ASP A 461 8.54 13.73 -7.98
CA ASP A 461 7.57 14.70 -7.46
C ASP A 461 6.46 15.00 -8.48
N GLU A 462 6.81 15.19 -9.75
CA GLU A 462 5.82 15.40 -10.83
C GLU A 462 4.93 14.16 -11.04
N SER A 463 5.52 12.96 -10.95
CA SER A 463 4.76 11.71 -10.95
C SER A 463 3.77 11.66 -9.79
N MET A 464 4.21 11.95 -8.56
CA MET A 464 3.33 11.95 -7.39
C MET A 464 2.33 13.11 -7.38
N ARG A 465 2.59 14.21 -8.10
CA ARG A 465 1.60 15.28 -8.33
C ARG A 465 0.44 14.76 -9.18
N MET A 466 0.75 14.09 -10.28
CA MET A 466 -0.24 13.56 -11.21
C MET A 466 -0.91 12.29 -10.67
N TYR A 467 -0.15 11.43 -9.99
CA TYR A 467 -0.52 10.08 -9.58
C TYR A 467 -0.09 9.83 -8.12
N PRO A 468 -0.61 10.59 -7.13
CA PRO A 468 -0.25 10.40 -5.73
C PRO A 468 -0.65 8.99 -5.26
N PRO A 469 0.27 8.17 -4.72
CA PRO A 469 -0.10 6.86 -4.18
C PRO A 469 -1.08 7.00 -3.01
N GLY A 470 -0.86 7.99 -2.14
CA GLY A 470 -1.77 8.37 -1.05
C GLY A 470 -2.81 9.38 -1.53
N LEU A 471 -4.06 8.93 -1.60
CA LEU A 471 -5.13 9.60 -2.34
C LEU A 471 -5.77 10.79 -1.62
N THR A 472 -5.82 10.72 -0.28
CA THR A 472 -6.57 11.65 0.55
C THR A 472 -5.92 11.75 1.93
N LEU A 473 -5.77 12.96 2.46
CA LEU A 473 -5.37 13.18 3.85
C LEU A 473 -6.62 13.47 4.68
N SER A 474 -6.72 12.85 5.84
CA SER A 474 -7.83 13.05 6.77
C SER A 474 -7.36 13.44 8.16
N ARG A 475 -8.11 14.33 8.83
CA ARG A 475 -7.98 14.64 10.25
C ARG A 475 -9.34 14.64 10.93
N VAL A 476 -9.35 14.57 12.26
CA VAL A 476 -10.58 14.71 13.06
C VAL A 476 -10.40 15.87 14.02
N CYS A 477 -11.36 16.79 14.02
CA CYS A 477 -11.43 17.89 14.97
C CYS A 477 -11.66 17.33 16.38
N THR A 478 -10.75 17.60 17.31
CA THR A 478 -10.75 17.03 18.68
C THR A 478 -11.34 17.96 19.72
N LYS A 479 -11.42 19.25 19.38
CA LYS A 479 -11.99 20.36 20.15
C LYS A 479 -12.60 21.33 19.15
N ASP A 480 -13.69 21.98 19.49
CA ASP A 480 -14.33 22.96 18.62
C ASP A 480 -13.31 24.00 18.14
N TYR A 481 -13.31 24.27 16.83
CA TYR A 481 -12.31 25.10 16.17
C TYR A 481 -12.99 26.12 15.25
N LYS A 482 -12.79 27.41 15.53
CA LYS A 482 -13.27 28.50 14.68
C LYS A 482 -12.33 28.64 13.47
N LEU A 483 -12.87 28.45 12.27
CA LEU A 483 -12.12 28.66 11.03
C LEU A 483 -11.74 30.13 10.90
N ARG A 484 -10.44 30.38 10.65
CA ARG A 484 -9.94 31.75 10.51
C ARG A 484 -10.73 32.54 9.46
N ASN A 485 -10.93 33.83 9.73
CA ASN A 485 -11.63 34.77 8.85
C ASN A 485 -13.09 34.36 8.51
N THR A 486 -13.72 33.54 9.35
CA THR A 486 -15.13 33.14 9.20
C THR A 486 -15.78 33.01 10.57
N ASP A 487 -17.11 32.94 10.62
CA ASP A 487 -17.87 32.58 11.83
C ASP A 487 -18.20 31.09 11.93
N ILE A 488 -17.58 30.27 11.08
CA ILE A 488 -17.83 28.84 11.03
C ILE A 488 -16.99 28.14 12.08
N VAL A 489 -17.67 27.30 12.88
CA VAL A 489 -17.03 26.44 13.88
C VAL A 489 -17.07 25.00 13.40
N ILE A 490 -15.89 24.39 13.28
CA ILE A 490 -15.74 22.95 13.11
C ILE A 490 -15.93 22.32 14.48
N GLU A 491 -17.08 21.66 14.67
CA GLU A 491 -17.38 20.97 15.92
C GLU A 491 -16.46 19.77 16.14
N LYS A 492 -16.16 19.48 17.40
CA LYS A 492 -15.50 18.25 17.84
C LYS A 492 -16.16 17.01 17.22
N GLY A 493 -15.32 16.10 16.72
CA GLY A 493 -15.72 14.87 16.04
C GLY A 493 -15.88 15.00 14.52
N THR A 494 -15.93 16.22 13.99
CA THR A 494 -16.03 16.47 12.54
C THR A 494 -14.75 16.05 11.83
N SER A 495 -14.87 15.25 10.77
CA SER A 495 -13.75 14.86 9.92
C SER A 495 -13.38 16.01 8.98
N VAL A 496 -12.10 16.16 8.69
CA VAL A 496 -11.57 17.10 7.71
C VAL A 496 -10.84 16.30 6.65
N VAL A 497 -11.14 16.58 5.39
CA VAL A 497 -10.68 15.84 4.21
C VAL A 497 -9.91 16.78 3.29
N ILE A 498 -8.74 16.34 2.82
CA ILE A 498 -7.87 17.09 1.91
C ILE A 498 -7.55 16.19 0.72
N SER A 499 -7.90 16.64 -0.49
CA SER A 499 -7.64 15.90 -1.73
C SER A 499 -6.26 16.25 -2.29
N THR A 500 -5.30 15.34 -2.15
CA THR A 500 -3.96 15.51 -2.74
C THR A 500 -4.02 15.47 -4.26
N LEU A 501 -4.91 14.65 -4.82
CA LEU A 501 -5.16 14.56 -6.26
C LEU A 501 -5.83 15.83 -6.81
N GLY A 502 -6.73 16.45 -6.04
CA GLY A 502 -7.37 17.72 -6.38
C GLY A 502 -6.35 18.84 -6.48
N LEU A 503 -5.59 19.06 -5.39
CA LEU A 503 -4.54 20.07 -5.32
C LEU A 503 -3.47 19.88 -6.41
N GLY A 504 -3.01 18.64 -6.61
CA GLY A 504 -1.97 18.32 -7.59
C GLY A 504 -2.39 18.55 -9.03
N ARG A 505 -3.69 18.48 -9.35
CA ARG A 505 -4.22 18.67 -10.73
C ARG A 505 -4.95 19.98 -10.91
N ASP A 506 -4.80 20.90 -9.97
CA ASP A 506 -5.44 22.19 -10.00
C ASP A 506 -4.71 23.16 -10.94
N PRO A 507 -5.37 23.70 -11.98
CA PRO A 507 -4.73 24.63 -12.91
C PRO A 507 -4.32 25.97 -12.27
N GLU A 508 -4.90 26.36 -11.13
CA GLU A 508 -4.47 27.56 -10.38
C GLU A 508 -3.04 27.40 -9.85
N TYR A 509 -2.68 26.19 -9.41
CA TYR A 509 -1.37 25.90 -8.84
C TYR A 509 -0.40 25.26 -9.85
N PHE A 510 -0.94 24.55 -10.84
CA PHE A 510 -0.17 23.83 -11.86
C PHE A 510 -0.75 24.11 -13.25
N PRO A 511 -0.30 25.16 -13.94
CA PRO A 511 -0.73 25.48 -15.31
C PRO A 511 -0.54 24.28 -16.23
N ASP A 512 -1.48 23.96 -17.11
CA ASP A 512 -1.47 22.71 -17.90
C ASP A 512 -1.29 21.44 -17.05
N PRO A 513 -2.20 21.16 -16.10
CA PRO A 513 -1.98 20.15 -15.06
C PRO A 513 -1.88 18.71 -15.59
N GLN A 514 -2.28 18.46 -16.84
CA GLN A 514 -2.18 17.15 -17.51
C GLN A 514 -0.83 16.94 -18.21
N ARG A 515 -0.03 18.00 -18.43
CA ARG A 515 1.31 17.88 -19.01
C ARG A 515 2.29 17.45 -17.92
N PHE A 516 3.00 16.35 -18.17
CA PHE A 516 4.09 15.90 -17.32
C PHE A 516 5.32 16.79 -17.53
N ASP A 517 5.68 17.55 -16.50
CA ASP A 517 6.77 18.52 -16.55
C ASP A 517 7.55 18.54 -15.23
N PRO A 518 8.68 17.81 -15.15
CA PRO A 518 9.53 17.78 -13.95
C PRO A 518 10.09 19.14 -13.55
N ASP A 519 10.33 20.07 -14.48
CA ASP A 519 10.96 21.36 -14.19
C ASP A 519 10.04 22.26 -13.33
N ARG A 520 8.74 21.92 -13.23
CA ARG A 520 7.83 22.47 -12.20
C ARG A 520 8.40 22.31 -10.81
N PHE A 521 9.15 21.25 -10.51
CA PHE A 521 9.71 20.99 -9.19
C PHE A 521 11.15 21.53 -9.01
N SER A 522 11.59 22.43 -9.90
CA SER A 522 12.78 23.25 -9.67
C SER A 522 12.64 24.08 -8.38
N ALA A 523 13.78 24.46 -7.79
CA ALA A 523 13.78 25.23 -6.55
C ALA A 523 13.04 26.57 -6.72
N GLU A 524 13.21 27.22 -7.86
CA GLU A 524 12.56 28.48 -8.22
C GLU A 524 11.04 28.33 -8.34
N GLU A 525 10.56 27.38 -9.15
CA GLU A 525 9.12 27.16 -9.35
C GLU A 525 8.40 26.67 -8.10
N LYS A 526 9.10 25.93 -7.23
CA LYS A 526 8.56 25.55 -5.91
C LYS A 526 8.39 26.75 -4.99
N ALA A 527 9.34 27.70 -5.01
CA ALA A 527 9.26 28.89 -4.17
C ALA A 527 8.08 29.82 -4.53
N LYS A 528 7.65 29.80 -5.80
CA LYS A 528 6.51 30.59 -6.30
C LYS A 528 5.13 30.06 -5.83
N ARG A 529 5.05 28.81 -5.35
CA ARG A 529 3.78 28.16 -5.00
C ARG A 529 3.59 28.02 -3.50
N HIS A 530 2.33 27.98 -3.08
CA HIS A 530 2.01 27.74 -1.67
C HIS A 530 2.51 26.34 -1.24
N PRO A 531 3.23 26.18 -0.11
CA PRO A 531 3.86 24.91 0.25
C PRO A 531 2.92 23.71 0.43
N TYR A 532 1.62 23.97 0.68
CA TYR A 532 0.61 22.94 0.95
C TYR A 532 -0.15 22.46 -0.30
N VAL A 533 0.28 22.82 -1.51
CA VAL A 533 -0.34 22.35 -2.76
C VAL A 533 0.25 21.02 -3.26
N HIS A 534 1.48 20.69 -2.85
CA HIS A 534 2.13 19.41 -3.15
C HIS A 534 2.59 18.71 -1.89
N ILE A 535 1.70 17.88 -1.33
CA ILE A 535 1.90 17.18 -0.04
C ILE A 535 1.64 15.66 -0.18
N PRO A 536 2.31 14.94 -1.10
CA PRO A 536 2.06 13.51 -1.33
C PRO A 536 2.39 12.62 -0.12
N PHE A 537 3.25 13.10 0.79
CA PHE A 537 3.58 12.44 2.06
C PHE A 537 2.81 13.03 3.25
N GLY A 538 1.85 13.93 3.01
CA GLY A 538 1.27 14.81 4.01
C GLY A 538 2.28 15.81 4.56
N GLU A 539 1.82 16.65 5.49
CA GLU A 539 2.64 17.68 6.14
C GLU A 539 2.36 17.74 7.65
N GLY A 540 3.26 18.37 8.38
CA GLY A 540 3.16 18.60 9.82
C GLY A 540 3.51 17.37 10.67
N PRO A 541 3.21 17.39 11.98
CA PRO A 541 3.66 16.36 12.92
C PRO A 541 3.22 14.93 12.56
N ARG A 542 2.10 14.77 11.84
CA ARG A 542 1.55 13.48 11.36
C ARG A 542 1.85 13.18 9.88
N ASN A 543 2.89 13.77 9.29
CA ASN A 543 3.37 13.40 7.97
C ASN A 543 3.91 11.95 7.93
N CYS A 544 4.18 11.44 6.72
CA CYS A 544 4.74 10.11 6.52
C CYS A 544 6.05 9.94 7.29
N ILE A 545 6.14 8.93 8.16
CA ILE A 545 7.38 8.63 8.89
C ILE A 545 8.48 8.13 7.96
N GLY A 546 8.09 7.38 6.92
CA GLY A 546 8.99 6.77 5.95
C GLY A 546 9.32 7.64 4.75
N LEU A 547 9.04 8.96 4.78
CA LEU A 547 9.26 9.86 3.63
C LEU A 547 10.68 9.71 3.05
N ARG A 548 11.70 9.79 3.91
CA ARG A 548 13.10 9.70 3.48
C ARG A 548 13.42 8.34 2.84
N PHE A 549 12.88 7.26 3.41
CA PHE A 549 13.05 5.90 2.92
C PHE A 549 12.33 5.64 1.60
N GLY A 550 11.07 6.08 1.48
CA GLY A 550 10.29 6.00 0.24
C GLY A 550 10.98 6.73 -0.90
N VAL A 551 11.43 7.97 -0.67
CA VAL A 551 12.18 8.72 -1.68
C VAL A 551 13.50 8.03 -2.04
N MET A 552 14.26 7.55 -1.05
CA MET A 552 15.54 6.86 -1.30
C MET A 552 15.35 5.62 -2.18
N GLN A 553 14.48 4.68 -1.79
CA GLN A 553 14.31 3.44 -2.56
C GLN A 553 13.76 3.71 -3.97
N SER A 554 12.84 4.69 -4.11
CA SER A 554 12.28 5.03 -5.43
C SER A 554 13.34 5.66 -6.33
N LYS A 555 14.21 6.54 -5.80
CA LYS A 555 15.32 7.10 -6.58
C LYS A 555 16.32 6.03 -7.01
N ILE A 556 16.66 5.09 -6.14
CA ILE A 556 17.55 3.97 -6.50
C ILE A 556 16.92 3.13 -7.60
N GLY A 557 15.66 2.72 -7.45
CA GLY A 557 14.95 1.93 -8.46
C GLY A 557 14.90 2.64 -9.81
N LEU A 558 14.54 3.93 -9.83
CA LEU A 558 14.55 4.74 -11.04
C LEU A 558 15.96 4.85 -11.66
N ALA A 559 16.98 5.18 -10.86
CA ALA A 559 18.34 5.33 -11.35
C ALA A 559 18.91 4.02 -11.91
N ARG A 560 18.60 2.87 -11.29
CA ARG A 560 19.03 1.55 -11.79
C ARG A 560 18.35 1.18 -13.11
N VAL A 561 17.05 1.43 -13.24
CA VAL A 561 16.34 1.22 -14.51
C VAL A 561 16.90 2.16 -15.58
N LEU A 562 16.99 3.46 -15.29
CA LEU A 562 17.46 4.49 -16.22
C LEU A 562 18.93 4.36 -16.59
N SER A 563 19.79 3.70 -15.81
CA SER A 563 21.19 3.49 -16.19
C SER A 563 21.40 2.26 -17.09
N ASN A 564 20.45 1.30 -17.09
CA ASN A 564 20.61 0.02 -17.81
C ASN A 564 19.69 -0.11 -19.02
N PHE A 565 18.56 0.61 -19.06
CA PHE A 565 17.52 0.39 -20.06
C PHE A 565 16.92 1.69 -20.56
N ARG A 566 16.58 1.74 -21.86
CA ARG A 566 15.68 2.73 -22.47
C ARG A 566 14.27 2.16 -22.53
N LEU A 567 13.30 2.91 -22.02
CA LEU A 567 11.90 2.50 -21.95
C LEU A 567 11.06 3.21 -23.00
N THR A 568 10.14 2.47 -23.62
CA THR A 568 9.10 3.00 -24.50
C THR A 568 7.77 2.35 -24.16
N VAL A 569 6.66 3.09 -24.32
CA VAL A 569 5.33 2.51 -24.14
C VAL A 569 4.99 1.63 -25.33
N SER A 570 4.53 0.40 -25.07
CA SER A 570 4.12 -0.51 -26.12
C SER A 570 2.84 -0.02 -26.80
N PRO A 571 2.67 -0.20 -28.13
CA PRO A 571 1.41 0.08 -28.83
C PRO A 571 0.20 -0.69 -28.29
N LYS A 572 0.42 -1.76 -27.50
CA LYS A 572 -0.64 -2.53 -26.83
C LYS A 572 -1.25 -1.81 -25.62
N THR A 573 -0.53 -0.84 -25.07
CA THR A 573 -1.01 -0.06 -23.93
C THR A 573 -2.13 0.84 -24.41
N LYS A 574 -3.31 0.66 -23.80
CA LYS A 574 -4.44 1.53 -24.08
C LYS A 574 -4.16 2.91 -23.47
N LEU A 575 -4.18 3.93 -24.32
CA LEU A 575 -4.04 5.33 -23.93
C LEU A 575 -5.34 6.09 -24.25
N PRO A 576 -5.72 7.10 -23.43
CA PRO A 576 -5.12 7.46 -22.15
C PRO A 576 -5.36 6.39 -21.08
N ILE A 577 -4.43 6.26 -20.12
CA ILE A 577 -4.61 5.35 -18.99
C ILE A 577 -5.80 5.82 -18.13
N THR A 578 -6.62 4.88 -17.67
CA THR A 578 -7.68 5.17 -16.70
C THR A 578 -7.28 4.63 -15.33
N LEU A 579 -7.80 5.21 -14.24
CA LEU A 579 -7.47 4.77 -12.89
C LEU A 579 -8.41 3.63 -12.45
N ASP A 580 -7.86 2.59 -11.82
CA ASP A 580 -8.61 1.43 -11.33
C ASP A 580 -9.57 1.83 -10.22
N LYS A 581 -10.86 1.71 -10.52
CA LYS A 581 -12.03 2.06 -9.71
C LYS A 581 -12.36 1.06 -8.60
N LYS A 582 -11.51 0.08 -8.30
CA LYS A 582 -11.75 -0.93 -7.26
C LYS A 582 -10.71 -0.92 -6.16
N LEU A 583 -9.59 -0.23 -6.36
CA LEU A 583 -8.45 -0.31 -5.47
C LEU A 583 -8.36 0.87 -4.52
N PHE A 584 -7.87 0.58 -3.31
CA PHE A 584 -7.60 1.59 -2.29
C PHE A 584 -6.38 2.47 -2.65
N MET A 585 -5.47 1.94 -3.46
CA MET A 585 -4.29 2.64 -3.97
C MET A 585 -4.52 3.04 -5.43
N LEU A 586 -3.91 4.16 -5.85
CA LEU A 586 -3.96 4.59 -7.25
C LEU A 586 -3.24 3.56 -8.14
N LYS A 587 -3.98 2.87 -9.01
CA LYS A 587 -3.40 2.02 -10.06
C LYS A 587 -4.03 2.34 -11.39
N ALA A 588 -3.34 1.97 -12.47
CA ALA A 588 -3.96 1.95 -13.79
C ALA A 588 -4.99 0.82 -13.82
N ASN A 589 -6.14 1.08 -14.44
CA ASN A 589 -7.19 0.09 -14.67
C ASN A 589 -6.77 -0.91 -15.76
N GLU A 590 -6.00 -0.43 -16.74
CA GLU A 590 -5.39 -1.26 -17.76
C GLU A 590 -3.97 -1.67 -17.38
N THR A 591 -3.57 -2.85 -17.84
CA THR A 591 -2.15 -3.23 -17.86
C THR A 591 -1.38 -2.24 -18.73
N ILE A 592 -0.35 -1.64 -18.16
CA ILE A 592 0.61 -0.84 -18.92
C ILE A 592 1.67 -1.79 -19.47
N TYR A 593 1.77 -1.85 -20.79
CA TYR A 593 2.77 -2.59 -21.54
C TYR A 593 3.88 -1.67 -22.05
N TRP A 594 5.10 -2.21 -22.07
CA TRP A 594 6.31 -1.44 -22.35
C TRP A 594 7.24 -2.24 -23.22
N LYS A 595 8.25 -1.56 -23.75
CA LYS A 595 9.45 -2.14 -24.32
C LYS A 595 10.65 -1.55 -23.58
N ALA A 596 11.47 -2.42 -23.02
CA ALA A 596 12.76 -2.07 -22.45
C ALA A 596 13.87 -2.51 -23.41
N GLU A 597 14.65 -1.55 -23.89
CA GLU A 597 15.84 -1.77 -24.71
C GLU A 597 17.07 -1.65 -23.81
N LYS A 598 17.91 -2.67 -23.80
CA LYS A 598 19.17 -2.66 -23.04
C LYS A 598 20.15 -1.69 -23.70
N LEU A 599 20.84 -0.89 -22.91
CA LEU A 599 21.83 0.09 -23.37
C LEU A 599 23.26 -0.29 -23.03
#